data_AF-A0A962DZ62-F1
#
_entry.id   AF-A0A962DZ62-F1
#
_cell.length_a   1.000
_cell.length_b   1.000
_cell.length_c   1.000
_cell.angle_alpha   90.00
_cell.angle_beta   90.00
_cell.angle_gamma   90.00
#
_symmetry.space_group_name_H-M   'P 1'
#
loop_
_entity.id
_entity.type
_entity.pdbx_description
1 polymer ?
#
loop_
_entity_poly.entity_id
_entity_poly.type
_entity_poly.pdbx_seq_one_letter_code
_entity_poly.pdbx_strand_id
1 'polypeptide(L)'
;MYQSKLFSGLNDWTPNLDHLAQENRYYTNFFANNFTSLEGRLALLTGEKTFRDIAAMTVDRGRVGYWNLERNVPIIFNDNEYHTAFLDGASLKFTNTGEFMRNLGFDYVEGQSYKGYKGFPRFGFRSVADNVLFNRVIDYIKTLDKNYFITVITVSTHAPYIDPVTREKSIEKTTRFADKSLYEFYLKLEQENFFEDGILVITSDHRSMTPVSKQELEKFGREAVSRIPLVVVDRKAISNQISEQYLQQSDFLNSFEYLISEQHCMRNGEGNIFSTPAKSSECIYHSRGDFRDEIDVYCDDGKESAVIKLDGDNTKKISGKLKNESEIIDYINASRISAKKRHEEYLRMLSK
;
A
#
# COMPACT_ATOMS: atom_id res chain seq x y z
N MET A 1 11.44 6.36 0.23
CA MET A 1 12.02 5.44 1.24
C MET A 1 13.45 5.85 1.59
N TYR A 2 13.65 6.81 2.50
CA TYR A 2 15.00 7.33 2.86
C TYR A 2 15.89 6.32 3.60
N GLN A 3 15.32 5.20 4.02
CA GLN A 3 15.97 4.13 4.76
C GLN A 3 16.86 3.22 3.89
N SER A 4 16.63 3.19 2.58
CA SER A 4 17.28 2.29 1.63
C SER A 4 18.40 2.96 0.86
N LYS A 5 19.48 2.23 0.63
CA LYS A 5 20.63 2.69 -0.15
C LYS A 5 20.34 2.60 -1.64
N LEU A 6 19.65 1.55 -2.08
CA LEU A 6 19.22 1.39 -3.47
C LEU A 6 18.17 2.43 -3.87
N PHE A 7 17.07 2.53 -3.13
CA PHE A 7 15.93 3.39 -3.50
C PHE A 7 16.19 4.88 -3.25
N SER A 8 16.95 5.23 -2.20
CA SER A 8 17.22 6.64 -1.87
C SER A 8 18.68 7.04 -1.87
N GLY A 9 19.61 6.12 -1.62
CA GLY A 9 21.02 6.43 -1.45
C GLY A 9 21.36 7.24 -0.19
N LEU A 10 20.43 7.37 0.77
CA LEU A 10 20.61 8.22 1.95
C LEU A 10 21.05 7.43 3.19
N ASN A 11 20.39 6.30 3.46
CA ASN A 11 20.73 5.41 4.57
C ASN A 11 20.83 3.97 4.07
N ASP A 12 21.47 3.11 4.86
CA ASP A 12 21.65 1.68 4.56
C ASP A 12 21.02 0.83 5.67
N TRP A 13 19.73 1.04 5.91
CA TRP A 13 18.96 0.36 6.98
C TRP A 13 18.17 -0.84 6.47
N THR A 14 18.07 -1.02 5.15
CA THR A 14 17.36 -2.13 4.51
C THR A 14 18.20 -2.90 3.48
N PRO A 15 19.41 -3.40 3.85
CA PRO A 15 20.30 -4.07 2.91
C PRO A 15 19.68 -5.35 2.31
N ASN A 16 18.81 -6.05 3.03
CA ASN A 16 18.19 -7.26 2.49
C ASN A 16 17.10 -6.94 1.46
N LEU A 17 16.29 -5.91 1.68
CA LEU A 17 15.36 -5.43 0.66
C LEU A 17 16.09 -4.96 -0.60
N ASP A 18 17.21 -4.25 -0.43
CA ASP A 18 18.03 -3.79 -1.54
C ASP A 18 18.59 -4.98 -2.34
N HIS A 19 19.05 -6.04 -1.66
CA HIS A 19 19.48 -7.28 -2.31
C HIS A 19 18.33 -7.96 -3.06
N LEU A 20 17.17 -8.14 -2.42
CA LEU A 20 15.99 -8.73 -3.07
C LEU A 20 15.55 -7.94 -4.29
N ALA A 21 15.58 -6.61 -4.22
CA ALA A 21 15.26 -5.74 -5.33
C ALA A 21 16.23 -5.97 -6.51
N GLN A 22 17.54 -5.99 -6.25
CA GLN A 22 18.55 -6.15 -7.29
C GLN A 22 18.48 -7.49 -8.03
N GLU A 23 18.14 -8.57 -7.34
CA GLU A 23 18.01 -9.92 -7.93
C GLU A 23 16.67 -10.12 -8.67
N ASN A 24 15.70 -9.21 -8.51
CA ASN A 24 14.35 -9.35 -9.03
C ASN A 24 13.91 -8.10 -9.81
N ARG A 25 12.60 -7.87 -9.91
CA ARG A 25 12.05 -6.64 -10.49
C ARG A 25 11.78 -5.62 -9.40
N TYR A 26 12.23 -4.38 -9.59
CA TYR A 26 11.93 -3.28 -8.68
C TYR A 26 11.63 -1.98 -9.43
N TYR A 27 10.90 -1.11 -8.76
CA TYR A 27 10.35 0.11 -9.36
C TYR A 27 10.92 1.32 -8.64
N THR A 28 11.58 2.20 -9.39
CA THR A 28 12.23 3.39 -8.82
C THR A 28 11.22 4.50 -8.55
N ASN A 29 10.07 4.50 -9.22
CA ASN A 29 9.03 5.54 -9.17
C ASN A 29 7.68 4.98 -8.73
N PHE A 30 7.60 4.49 -7.48
CA PHE A 30 6.35 4.04 -6.86
C PHE A 30 5.89 4.96 -5.72
N PHE A 31 4.60 5.33 -5.74
CA PHE A 31 4.07 6.40 -4.90
C PHE A 31 2.89 5.95 -4.04
N ALA A 32 2.90 6.38 -2.78
CA ALA A 32 1.78 6.23 -1.88
C ALA A 32 0.69 7.22 -2.25
N ASN A 33 -0.56 6.76 -2.33
CA ASN A 33 -1.69 7.65 -2.59
C ASN A 33 -2.04 8.51 -1.36
N ASN A 34 -1.68 8.05 -0.16
CA ASN A 34 -2.02 8.69 1.10
C ASN A 34 -0.86 8.63 2.11
N PHE A 35 -1.11 9.11 3.32
CA PHE A 35 -0.12 9.25 4.39
C PHE A 35 -0.45 8.42 5.66
N THR A 36 -1.45 7.54 5.60
CA THR A 36 -1.82 6.65 6.72
C THR A 36 -1.99 5.20 6.28
N SER A 37 -1.73 4.26 7.18
CA SER A 37 -1.88 2.82 6.90
C SER A 37 -3.29 2.42 6.47
N LEU A 38 -4.31 3.13 6.96
CA LEU A 38 -5.68 2.87 6.58
C LEU A 38 -5.92 3.12 5.09
N GLU A 39 -5.54 4.30 4.62
CA GLU A 39 -5.82 4.76 3.26
C GLU A 39 -4.83 4.17 2.26
N GLY A 40 -3.57 3.93 2.68
CA GLY A 40 -2.61 3.19 1.87
C GLY A 40 -3.11 1.79 1.52
N ARG A 41 -3.62 1.05 2.51
CA ARG A 41 -4.26 -0.26 2.29
C ARG A 41 -5.49 -0.16 1.43
N LEU A 42 -6.31 0.87 1.62
CA LEU A 42 -7.49 1.09 0.80
C LEU A 42 -7.09 1.28 -0.67
N ALA A 43 -6.10 2.13 -0.97
CA ALA A 43 -5.61 2.31 -2.33
C ALA A 43 -5.07 1.00 -2.93
N LEU A 44 -4.21 0.29 -2.19
CA LEU A 44 -3.65 -1.01 -2.60
C LEU A 44 -4.73 -2.06 -2.93
N LEU A 45 -5.79 -2.13 -2.13
CA LEU A 45 -6.80 -3.19 -2.21
C LEU A 45 -8.02 -2.84 -3.05
N THR A 46 -8.26 -1.56 -3.34
CA THR A 46 -9.50 -1.12 -4.03
C THR A 46 -9.25 -0.31 -5.28
N GLY A 47 -8.00 0.10 -5.56
CA GLY A 47 -7.68 0.99 -6.66
C GLY A 47 -8.17 2.43 -6.48
N GLU A 48 -8.67 2.80 -5.30
CA GLU A 48 -9.17 4.14 -5.04
C GLU A 48 -8.06 5.05 -4.49
N LYS A 49 -7.87 6.21 -5.10
CA LYS A 49 -6.78 7.15 -4.74
C LYS A 49 -7.06 7.95 -3.46
N THR A 50 -8.35 8.06 -3.10
CA THR A 50 -8.94 8.79 -1.97
C THR A 50 -8.45 10.22 -1.76
N PHE A 51 -9.38 11.17 -1.88
CA PHE A 51 -9.12 12.59 -1.59
C PHE A 51 -9.89 12.99 -0.34
N ARG A 52 -9.18 13.45 0.69
CA ARG A 52 -9.78 13.77 1.98
C ARG A 52 -10.72 14.98 1.90
N ASP A 53 -11.74 14.98 2.77
CA ASP A 53 -12.47 16.19 3.13
C ASP A 53 -12.04 16.68 4.52
N ILE A 54 -11.74 17.97 4.65
CA ILE A 54 -11.20 18.62 5.87
C ILE A 54 -12.23 18.59 7.00
N ALA A 55 -13.52 18.71 6.66
CA ALA A 55 -14.61 18.82 7.65
C ALA A 55 -14.80 17.52 8.47
N ALA A 56 -14.00 16.50 8.15
CA ALA A 56 -14.26 15.15 8.51
C ALA A 56 -13.11 14.53 9.38
N MET A 57 -12.94 14.93 10.65
CA MET A 57 -12.17 14.19 11.70
C MET A 57 -13.03 13.30 12.65
N THR A 58 -13.19 12.00 12.38
CA THR A 58 -13.72 10.94 13.27
C THR A 58 -13.07 9.61 12.85
N VAL A 59 -13.18 8.58 13.68
CA VAL A 59 -12.42 7.31 13.63
C VAL A 59 -12.62 6.50 12.33
N ASP A 60 -13.73 6.72 11.61
CA ASP A 60 -14.11 5.92 10.42
C ASP A 60 -13.85 6.63 9.07
N ARG A 61 -13.28 7.85 9.09
CA ARG A 61 -13.37 8.76 7.92
C ARG A 61 -12.45 8.42 6.74
N GLY A 62 -11.44 7.58 6.93
CA GLY A 62 -10.65 7.05 5.80
C GLY A 62 -11.39 6.03 4.94
N ARG A 63 -12.55 5.50 5.39
CA ARG A 63 -13.35 4.49 4.68
C ARG A 63 -14.71 4.99 4.20
N VAL A 64 -15.01 6.27 4.45
CA VAL A 64 -16.28 6.89 4.04
C VAL A 64 -16.42 6.77 2.52
N GLY A 65 -17.44 6.03 2.09
CA GLY A 65 -17.68 5.78 0.67
C GLY A 65 -16.92 4.59 0.09
N TYR A 66 -16.28 3.77 0.91
CA TYR A 66 -15.48 2.63 0.46
C TYR A 66 -15.89 1.31 1.11
N TRP A 67 -17.03 1.31 1.82
CA TRP A 67 -17.72 0.10 2.25
C TRP A 67 -18.56 -0.46 1.09
N ASN A 68 -18.71 -1.78 1.01
CA ASN A 68 -19.46 -2.51 -0.02
C ASN A 68 -19.00 -2.20 -1.45
N LEU A 69 -17.69 -2.06 -1.69
CA LEU A 69 -17.18 -1.90 -3.05
C LEU A 69 -17.28 -3.22 -3.81
N GLU A 70 -18.08 -3.25 -4.87
CA GLU A 70 -18.32 -4.44 -5.70
C GLU A 70 -17.12 -4.85 -6.57
N ARG A 71 -16.17 -3.92 -6.82
CA ARG A 71 -14.92 -4.22 -7.53
C ARG A 71 -13.74 -3.78 -6.69
N ASN A 72 -12.99 -4.76 -6.19
CA ASN A 72 -11.77 -4.59 -5.40
C ASN A 72 -10.89 -5.85 -5.55
N VAL A 73 -9.66 -5.80 -5.03
CA VAL A 73 -8.67 -6.88 -5.20
C VAL A 73 -9.18 -8.22 -4.63
N PRO A 74 -9.61 -8.33 -3.36
CA PRO A 74 -10.18 -9.57 -2.84
C PRO A 74 -11.31 -10.15 -3.71
N ILE A 75 -12.27 -9.32 -4.15
CA ILE A 75 -13.38 -9.79 -5.00
C ILE A 75 -12.87 -10.36 -6.31
N ILE A 76 -11.95 -9.65 -7.01
CA ILE A 76 -11.41 -10.12 -8.29
C ILE A 76 -10.66 -11.45 -8.13
N PHE A 77 -9.93 -11.63 -7.03
CA PHE A 77 -9.28 -12.91 -6.74
C PHE A 77 -10.30 -14.02 -6.44
N ASN A 78 -11.32 -13.75 -5.62
CA ASN A 78 -12.38 -14.72 -5.32
C ASN A 78 -13.16 -15.13 -6.57
N ASP A 79 -13.48 -14.18 -7.45
CA ASP A 79 -14.19 -14.42 -8.72
C ASP A 79 -13.39 -15.31 -9.69
N ASN A 80 -12.05 -15.35 -9.52
CA ASN A 80 -11.14 -16.24 -10.24
C ASN A 80 -10.73 -17.47 -9.40
N GLU A 81 -11.55 -17.85 -8.41
CA GLU A 81 -11.41 -19.07 -7.59
C GLU A 81 -10.19 -19.11 -6.65
N TYR A 82 -9.54 -17.97 -6.37
CA TYR A 82 -8.51 -17.87 -5.34
C TYR A 82 -9.13 -17.77 -3.95
N HIS A 83 -8.47 -18.37 -2.96
CA HIS A 83 -8.73 -18.12 -1.54
C HIS A 83 -8.06 -16.81 -1.11
N THR A 84 -8.81 -15.89 -0.51
CA THR A 84 -8.27 -14.59 -0.08
C THR A 84 -8.10 -14.50 1.43
N ALA A 85 -6.93 -14.03 1.87
CA ALA A 85 -6.66 -13.84 3.29
C ALA A 85 -5.99 -12.51 3.62
N PHE A 86 -6.35 -11.97 4.78
CA PHE A 86 -5.74 -10.81 5.40
C PHE A 86 -5.19 -11.19 6.78
N LEU A 87 -3.88 -11.03 6.97
CA LEU A 87 -3.20 -11.35 8.23
C LEU A 87 -2.46 -10.10 8.76
N ASP A 88 -2.74 -9.77 10.02
CA ASP A 88 -2.13 -8.65 10.73
C ASP A 88 -1.81 -9.08 12.17
N GLY A 89 -0.61 -8.78 12.65
CA GLY A 89 -0.22 -9.08 14.03
C GLY A 89 -0.99 -8.25 15.07
N ALA A 90 -1.54 -7.10 14.68
CA ALA A 90 -2.17 -6.09 15.51
C ALA A 90 -3.66 -6.30 15.78
N SER A 91 -4.19 -5.51 16.70
CA SER A 91 -5.61 -5.53 17.03
C SER A 91 -6.45 -4.97 15.88
N LEU A 92 -7.26 -5.83 15.27
CA LEU A 92 -8.19 -5.44 14.21
C LEU A 92 -9.42 -4.65 14.68
N LYS A 93 -9.64 -4.55 16.00
CA LYS A 93 -10.82 -3.87 16.56
C LYS A 93 -10.65 -2.35 16.66
N PHE A 94 -9.43 -1.88 16.92
CA PHE A 94 -9.18 -0.47 17.29
C PHE A 94 -9.63 0.53 16.22
N THR A 95 -9.46 0.19 14.94
CA THR A 95 -9.88 1.01 13.79
C THR A 95 -10.93 0.30 12.94
N ASN A 96 -11.69 -0.63 13.51
CA ASN A 96 -12.64 -1.48 12.78
C ASN A 96 -12.06 -2.21 11.54
N THR A 97 -10.74 -2.45 11.51
CA THR A 97 -10.05 -3.04 10.35
C THR A 97 -10.58 -4.43 10.02
N GLY A 98 -10.89 -5.24 11.03
CA GLY A 98 -11.38 -6.59 10.78
C GLY A 98 -12.73 -6.61 10.05
N GLU A 99 -13.64 -5.72 10.42
CA GLU A 99 -14.94 -5.61 9.75
C GLU A 99 -14.78 -5.09 8.32
N PHE A 100 -13.93 -4.07 8.14
CA PHE A 100 -13.67 -3.55 6.80
C PHE A 100 -13.02 -4.56 5.87
N MET A 101 -12.04 -5.35 6.31
CA MET A 101 -11.43 -6.38 5.46
C MET A 101 -12.43 -7.47 5.08
N ARG A 102 -13.31 -7.89 6.01
CA ARG A 102 -14.42 -8.81 5.66
C ARG A 102 -15.39 -8.16 4.66
N ASN A 103 -15.66 -6.87 4.82
CA ASN A 103 -16.53 -6.13 3.93
C ASN A 103 -15.96 -5.98 2.51
N LEU A 104 -14.63 -5.91 2.36
CA LEU A 104 -13.96 -5.98 1.06
C LEU A 104 -14.04 -7.37 0.41
N GLY A 105 -14.44 -8.41 1.16
CA GLY A 105 -14.64 -9.75 0.62
C GLY A 105 -13.52 -10.75 0.92
N PHE A 106 -12.59 -10.46 1.83
CA PHE A 106 -11.60 -11.47 2.24
C PHE A 106 -12.26 -12.70 2.90
N ASP A 107 -11.94 -13.90 2.43
CA ASP A 107 -12.43 -15.16 3.00
C ASP A 107 -11.93 -15.38 4.43
N TYR A 108 -10.67 -15.00 4.70
CA TYR A 108 -10.03 -15.14 6.00
C TYR A 108 -9.46 -13.81 6.50
N VAL A 109 -9.78 -13.44 7.74
CA VAL A 109 -9.27 -12.23 8.38
C VAL A 109 -8.76 -12.56 9.78
N GLU A 110 -7.45 -12.44 9.97
CA GLU A 110 -6.76 -12.76 11.23
C GLU A 110 -6.05 -11.55 11.83
N GLY A 111 -6.13 -11.45 13.15
CA GLY A 111 -5.55 -10.37 13.94
C GLY A 111 -4.82 -10.87 15.17
N GLN A 112 -4.46 -9.92 16.04
CA GLN A 112 -3.86 -10.13 17.38
C GLN A 112 -4.51 -11.23 18.24
N SER A 113 -5.81 -11.48 18.07
CA SER A 113 -6.57 -12.47 18.83
C SER A 113 -6.31 -13.93 18.43
N TYR A 114 -5.53 -14.18 17.38
CA TYR A 114 -5.10 -15.53 17.03
C TYR A 114 -4.41 -16.22 18.20
N LYS A 115 -4.87 -17.44 18.54
CA LYS A 115 -4.43 -18.16 19.74
C LYS A 115 -2.94 -18.51 19.71
N GLY A 116 -2.38 -18.76 18.52
CA GLY A 116 -0.95 -19.06 18.37
C GLY A 116 -0.04 -17.88 18.69
N TYR A 117 -0.58 -16.66 18.81
CA TYR A 117 0.19 -15.51 19.31
C TYR A 117 0.25 -15.43 20.85
N LYS A 118 -0.37 -16.36 21.58
CA LYS A 118 -0.30 -16.39 23.05
C LYS A 118 1.16 -16.64 23.49
N GLY A 119 1.64 -15.86 24.46
CA GLY A 119 3.00 -15.98 24.99
C GLY A 119 4.05 -15.11 24.28
N PHE A 120 3.77 -14.62 23.06
CA PHE A 120 4.65 -13.65 22.40
C PHE A 120 4.52 -12.25 23.02
N PRO A 121 5.63 -11.51 23.16
CA PRO A 121 5.62 -10.10 23.55
C PRO A 121 4.76 -9.26 22.61
N ARG A 122 4.13 -8.21 23.15
CA ARG A 122 3.27 -7.30 22.41
C ARG A 122 3.86 -5.90 22.32
N PHE A 123 3.70 -5.27 21.17
CA PHE A 123 4.24 -3.94 20.84
C PHE A 123 3.10 -2.98 20.44
N GLY A 124 3.39 -1.99 19.60
CA GLY A 124 2.41 -1.05 19.07
C GLY A 124 1.13 -1.75 18.59
N PHE A 125 -0.04 -1.16 18.89
CA PHE A 125 -1.36 -1.71 18.58
C PHE A 125 -1.62 -3.14 19.09
N ARG A 126 -0.89 -3.56 20.14
CA ARG A 126 -0.89 -4.92 20.68
C ARG A 126 -0.39 -5.96 19.67
N SER A 127 0.41 -5.55 18.68
CA SER A 127 0.95 -6.45 17.67
C SER A 127 1.99 -7.41 18.22
N VAL A 128 2.09 -8.61 17.63
CA VAL A 128 3.35 -9.37 17.66
C VAL A 128 4.41 -8.70 16.78
N ALA A 129 5.68 -9.09 16.93
CA ALA A 129 6.74 -8.66 16.04
C ALA A 129 6.62 -9.29 14.65
N ASP A 130 7.18 -8.63 13.62
CA ASP A 130 6.97 -9.03 12.22
C ASP A 130 7.48 -10.45 11.91
N ASN A 131 8.59 -10.89 12.51
CA ASN A 131 9.08 -12.27 12.36
C ASN A 131 8.08 -13.33 12.88
N VAL A 132 7.33 -13.03 13.95
CA VAL A 132 6.27 -13.91 14.48
C VAL A 132 5.08 -13.95 13.52
N LEU A 133 4.70 -12.80 12.95
CA LEU A 133 3.66 -12.72 11.93
C LEU A 133 4.05 -13.51 10.68
N PHE A 134 5.26 -13.33 10.16
CA PHE A 134 5.73 -14.04 8.97
C PHE A 134 5.80 -15.56 9.18
N ASN A 135 6.23 -16.03 10.35
CA ASN A 135 6.17 -17.47 10.67
C ASN A 135 4.74 -18.00 10.62
N ARG A 136 3.79 -17.22 11.15
CA ARG A 136 2.37 -17.57 11.09
C ARG A 136 1.85 -17.61 9.64
N VAL A 137 2.33 -16.74 8.76
CA VAL A 137 1.98 -16.78 7.32
C VAL A 137 2.50 -18.06 6.68
N ILE A 138 3.75 -18.47 6.96
CA ILE A 138 4.30 -19.75 6.48
C ILE A 138 3.47 -20.94 6.99
N ASP A 139 3.09 -20.95 8.26
CA ASP A 139 2.22 -22.00 8.79
C ASP A 139 0.82 -21.98 8.14
N TYR A 140 0.33 -20.80 7.75
CA TYR A 140 -0.97 -20.65 7.11
C TYR A 140 -1.00 -21.18 5.68
N ILE A 141 -0.01 -20.80 4.85
CA ILE A 141 0.03 -21.23 3.44
C ILE A 141 0.10 -22.75 3.30
N LYS A 142 0.74 -23.45 4.25
CA LYS A 142 0.80 -24.92 4.32
C LYS A 142 -0.55 -25.60 4.54
N THR A 143 -1.56 -24.85 4.96
CA THR A 143 -2.92 -25.36 5.17
C THR A 143 -3.84 -25.10 3.98
N LEU A 144 -3.35 -24.43 2.93
CA LEU A 144 -4.13 -24.07 1.77
C LEU A 144 -3.90 -25.06 0.63
N ASP A 145 -4.99 -25.65 0.13
CA ASP A 145 -4.99 -26.55 -1.03
C ASP A 145 -5.45 -25.85 -2.32
N LYS A 146 -5.71 -24.54 -2.25
CA LYS A 146 -6.19 -23.69 -3.35
C LYS A 146 -5.15 -22.62 -3.69
N ASN A 147 -5.22 -22.10 -4.91
CA ASN A 147 -4.58 -20.84 -5.26
C ASN A 147 -5.00 -19.75 -4.26
N TYR A 148 -4.09 -18.87 -3.86
CA TYR A 148 -4.36 -17.91 -2.81
C TYR A 148 -3.79 -16.52 -3.07
N PHE A 149 -4.49 -15.52 -2.53
CA PHE A 149 -3.99 -14.16 -2.40
C PHE A 149 -3.98 -13.76 -0.93
N ILE A 150 -2.79 -13.45 -0.41
CA ILE A 150 -2.61 -13.13 1.01
C ILE A 150 -2.02 -11.73 1.15
N THR A 151 -2.74 -10.86 1.86
CA THR A 151 -2.25 -9.56 2.30
C THR A 151 -1.73 -9.67 3.73
N VAL A 152 -0.47 -9.29 3.95
CA VAL A 152 0.20 -9.32 5.26
C VAL A 152 0.58 -7.90 5.68
N ILE A 153 0.19 -7.48 6.89
CA ILE A 153 0.48 -6.14 7.41
C ILE A 153 1.46 -6.20 8.58
N THR A 154 2.65 -5.60 8.38
CA THR A 154 3.70 -5.47 9.39
C THR A 154 3.49 -4.24 10.27
N VAL A 155 4.08 -4.24 11.49
CA VAL A 155 3.82 -3.20 12.51
C VAL A 155 5.10 -2.76 13.25
N SER A 156 6.20 -3.51 13.21
CA SER A 156 7.37 -3.23 14.09
C SER A 156 8.02 -1.87 13.83
N THR A 157 7.86 -1.31 12.63
CA THR A 157 8.37 0.02 12.24
C THR A 157 7.45 1.17 12.65
N HIS A 158 6.35 0.91 13.38
CA HIS A 158 5.46 1.99 13.84
C HIS A 158 6.02 2.73 15.06
N ALA A 159 5.73 4.04 15.17
CA ALA A 159 6.04 4.84 16.35
C ALA A 159 5.46 4.20 17.64
N PRO A 160 6.19 4.19 18.77
CA PRO A 160 7.43 4.92 19.04
C PRO A 160 8.72 4.17 18.66
N TYR A 161 8.69 3.28 17.66
CA TYR A 161 9.85 2.59 17.08
C TYR A 161 10.62 1.74 18.10
N ILE A 162 9.91 0.89 18.84
CA ILE A 162 10.52 -0.01 19.82
C ILE A 162 11.02 -1.27 19.11
N ASP A 163 12.34 -1.46 19.09
CA ASP A 163 12.97 -2.65 18.53
C ASP A 163 12.56 -3.92 19.31
N PRO A 164 12.01 -4.96 18.65
CA PRO A 164 11.54 -6.15 19.36
C PRO A 164 12.60 -6.94 20.10
N VAL A 165 13.88 -6.79 19.74
CA VAL A 165 15.01 -7.51 20.32
C VAL A 165 15.63 -6.73 21.49
N THR A 166 16.15 -5.54 21.22
CA THR A 166 16.88 -4.71 22.18
C THR A 166 15.97 -3.89 23.10
N ARG A 167 14.69 -3.73 22.74
CA ARG A 167 13.70 -2.87 23.42
C ARG A 167 14.00 -1.37 23.36
N GLU A 168 15.01 -0.97 22.60
CA GLU A 168 15.34 0.44 22.41
C GLU A 168 14.36 1.13 21.46
N LYS A 169 14.17 2.44 21.65
CA LYS A 169 13.42 3.29 20.73
C LYS A 169 14.35 3.82 19.65
N SER A 170 14.30 3.24 18.45
CA SER A 170 15.13 3.65 17.32
C SER A 170 14.48 3.29 15.98
N ILE A 171 14.35 4.29 15.11
CA ILE A 171 13.85 4.10 13.74
C ILE A 171 14.79 3.17 12.97
N GLU A 172 16.10 3.35 13.11
CA GLU A 172 17.09 2.50 12.44
C GLU A 172 16.96 1.04 12.90
N LYS A 173 16.95 0.79 14.22
CA LYS A 173 16.90 -0.60 14.73
C LYS A 173 15.60 -1.30 14.34
N THR A 174 14.46 -0.64 14.44
CA THR A 174 13.17 -1.21 14.00
C THR A 174 13.11 -1.45 12.50
N THR A 175 13.70 -0.55 11.70
CA THR A 175 13.79 -0.73 10.23
C THR A 175 14.66 -1.93 9.90
N ARG A 176 15.84 -2.07 10.52
CA ARG A 176 16.73 -3.22 10.34
C ARG A 176 16.09 -4.53 10.80
N PHE A 177 15.32 -4.49 11.88
CA PHE A 177 14.56 -5.64 12.34
C PHE A 177 13.50 -6.08 11.32
N ALA A 178 12.75 -5.14 10.75
CA ALA A 178 11.74 -5.44 9.73
C ALA A 178 12.38 -5.96 8.43
N ASP A 179 13.49 -5.35 7.99
CA ASP A 179 14.29 -5.80 6.84
C ASP A 179 14.78 -7.24 7.01
N LYS A 180 15.38 -7.55 8.16
CA LYS A 180 15.81 -8.92 8.49
C LYS A 180 14.63 -9.89 8.55
N SER A 181 13.52 -9.50 9.17
CA SER A 181 12.33 -10.36 9.29
C SER A 181 11.71 -10.69 7.93
N LEU A 182 11.68 -9.70 7.01
CA LEU A 182 11.25 -9.90 5.63
C LEU A 182 12.17 -10.86 4.87
N TYR A 183 13.49 -10.74 5.04
CA TYR A 183 14.43 -11.64 4.37
C TYR A 183 14.33 -13.07 4.89
N GLU A 184 14.19 -13.26 6.21
CA GLU A 184 13.93 -14.58 6.79
C GLU A 184 12.61 -15.18 6.29
N PHE A 185 11.58 -14.36 6.05
CA PHE A 185 10.33 -14.79 5.43
C PHE A 185 10.53 -15.23 3.98
N TYR A 186 11.25 -14.44 3.18
CA TYR A 186 11.62 -14.79 1.80
C TYR A 186 12.34 -16.15 1.75
N LEU A 187 13.37 -16.35 2.59
CA LEU A 187 14.10 -17.62 2.64
C LEU A 187 13.20 -18.81 2.99
N LYS A 188 12.19 -18.61 3.85
CA LYS A 188 11.20 -19.65 4.15
C LYS A 188 10.28 -19.93 2.98
N LEU A 189 9.83 -18.90 2.26
CA LEU A 189 9.06 -19.10 1.02
C LEU A 189 9.88 -19.91 0.00
N GLU A 190 11.17 -19.64 -0.14
CA GLU A 190 12.05 -20.45 -1.00
C GLU A 190 12.14 -21.90 -0.53
N GLN A 191 12.28 -22.14 0.78
CA GLN A 191 12.33 -23.50 1.34
C GLN A 191 11.03 -24.29 1.13
N GLU A 192 9.90 -23.60 1.05
CA GLU A 192 8.59 -24.20 0.76
C GLU A 192 8.30 -24.28 -0.76
N ASN A 193 9.30 -24.04 -1.62
CA ASN A 193 9.16 -24.01 -3.08
C ASN A 193 8.08 -23.03 -3.59
N PHE A 194 7.73 -22.00 -2.81
CA PHE A 194 6.64 -21.07 -3.12
C PHE A 194 6.79 -20.43 -4.51
N PHE A 195 8.01 -20.07 -4.91
CA PHE A 195 8.28 -19.33 -6.13
C PHE A 195 8.27 -20.18 -7.42
N GLU A 196 7.90 -21.47 -7.37
CA GLU A 196 7.62 -22.23 -8.60
C GLU A 196 6.44 -21.60 -9.37
N ASP A 197 5.41 -21.16 -8.63
CA ASP A 197 4.22 -20.52 -9.19
C ASP A 197 3.80 -19.24 -8.43
N GLY A 198 4.39 -18.97 -7.27
CA GLY A 198 4.06 -17.84 -6.41
C GLY A 198 4.80 -16.55 -6.74
N ILE A 199 4.13 -15.42 -6.50
CA ILE A 199 4.69 -14.08 -6.62
C ILE A 199 4.65 -13.42 -5.24
N LEU A 200 5.79 -12.88 -4.81
CA LEU A 200 5.86 -12.05 -3.60
C LEU A 200 5.99 -10.58 -4.01
N VAL A 201 5.01 -9.78 -3.60
CA VAL A 201 5.01 -8.32 -3.77
C VAL A 201 5.35 -7.65 -2.45
N ILE A 202 6.37 -6.80 -2.44
CA ILE A 202 6.84 -6.08 -1.27
C ILE A 202 6.70 -4.58 -1.51
N THR A 203 5.86 -3.92 -0.71
CA THR A 203 5.67 -2.46 -0.77
C THR A 203 5.29 -1.88 0.59
N SER A 204 5.19 -0.55 0.66
CA SER A 204 4.79 0.18 1.87
C SER A 204 3.38 0.75 1.72
N ASP A 205 2.71 0.94 2.85
CA ASP A 205 1.41 1.60 2.94
C ASP A 205 1.50 3.14 2.82
N HIS A 206 2.56 3.75 3.34
CA HIS A 206 2.89 5.16 3.14
C HIS A 206 4.36 5.45 3.47
N ARG A 207 4.83 6.67 3.17
CA ARG A 207 6.11 7.17 3.71
C ARG A 207 5.98 7.41 5.22
N SER A 208 7.06 7.14 5.97
CA SER A 208 7.17 7.52 7.39
C SER A 208 6.67 8.96 7.64
N MET A 209 5.86 9.14 8.68
CA MET A 209 5.32 10.43 9.13
C MET A 209 6.36 11.25 9.92
N THR A 210 7.59 11.29 9.40
CA THR A 210 8.69 12.12 9.90
C THR A 210 8.93 13.28 8.94
N PRO A 211 9.48 14.42 9.41
CA PRO A 211 9.84 15.52 8.53
C PRO A 211 10.69 15.04 7.34
N VAL A 212 10.46 15.60 6.16
CA VAL A 212 11.30 15.32 4.99
C VAL A 212 12.63 16.03 5.18
N SER A 213 13.73 15.29 5.07
CA SER A 213 15.07 15.85 5.22
C SER A 213 15.45 16.73 4.02
N LYS A 214 16.42 17.63 4.21
CA LYS A 214 16.97 18.44 3.12
C LYS A 214 17.54 17.57 1.99
N GLN A 215 18.21 16.47 2.34
CA GLN A 215 18.81 15.53 1.38
C GLN A 215 17.74 14.83 0.54
N GLU A 216 16.61 14.45 1.14
CA GLU A 216 15.47 13.92 0.39
C GLU A 216 14.88 14.95 -0.58
N LEU A 217 14.70 16.20 -0.13
CA LEU A 217 14.19 17.28 -0.98
C LEU A 217 15.16 17.63 -2.12
N GLU A 218 16.47 17.65 -1.86
CA GLU A 218 17.49 17.88 -2.90
C GLU A 218 17.47 16.78 -3.96
N LYS A 219 17.19 15.54 -3.56
CA LYS A 219 17.20 14.39 -4.46
C LYS A 219 15.89 14.18 -5.22
N PHE A 220 14.76 14.33 -4.55
CA PHE A 220 13.44 13.95 -5.06
C PHE A 220 12.45 15.12 -5.13
N GLY A 221 12.83 16.32 -4.70
CA GLY A 221 11.93 17.45 -4.64
C GLY A 221 10.67 17.13 -3.83
N ARG A 222 9.50 17.47 -4.39
CA ARG A 222 8.20 17.24 -3.73
C ARG A 222 7.83 15.77 -3.63
N GLU A 223 8.25 14.96 -4.60
CA GLU A 223 7.96 13.52 -4.63
C GLU A 223 8.52 12.75 -3.43
N ALA A 224 9.53 13.33 -2.75
CA ALA A 224 10.10 12.79 -1.52
C ALA A 224 9.05 12.36 -0.50
N VAL A 225 7.90 13.04 -0.45
CA VAL A 225 6.84 12.86 0.56
C VAL A 225 6.00 11.60 0.35
N SER A 226 6.00 11.06 -0.86
CA SER A 226 5.10 9.98 -1.31
C SER A 226 5.84 8.76 -1.84
N ARG A 227 7.14 8.86 -2.15
CA ARG A 227 7.96 7.74 -2.65
C ARG A 227 8.09 6.58 -1.65
N ILE A 228 7.63 5.40 -2.05
CA ILE A 228 7.66 4.13 -1.31
C ILE A 228 8.30 3.03 -2.16
N PRO A 229 8.88 1.97 -1.57
CA PRO A 229 9.49 0.90 -2.36
C PRO A 229 8.42 0.03 -3.04
N LEU A 230 8.77 -0.56 -4.16
CA LEU A 230 8.06 -1.68 -4.75
C LEU A 230 9.06 -2.68 -5.32
N VAL A 231 8.99 -3.92 -4.83
CA VAL A 231 9.76 -5.06 -5.31
C VAL A 231 8.79 -6.20 -5.62
N VAL A 232 8.98 -6.84 -6.77
CA VAL A 232 8.24 -8.02 -7.20
C VAL A 232 9.23 -9.15 -7.38
N VAL A 233 9.10 -10.17 -6.54
CA VAL A 233 9.86 -11.41 -6.60
C VAL A 233 9.00 -12.45 -7.31
N ASP A 234 9.43 -12.83 -8.51
CA ASP A 234 8.77 -13.77 -9.40
C ASP A 234 9.84 -14.48 -10.25
N ARG A 235 9.95 -15.81 -10.15
CA ARG A 235 10.95 -16.59 -10.90
C ARG A 235 10.64 -16.69 -12.40
N LYS A 236 9.39 -16.45 -12.81
CA LYS A 236 8.98 -16.48 -14.23
C LYS A 236 9.24 -15.15 -14.92
N ALA A 237 9.24 -14.05 -14.16
CA ALA A 237 9.72 -12.76 -14.65
C ALA A 237 11.24 -12.78 -14.78
N ILE A 238 11.76 -12.10 -15.81
CA ILE A 238 13.21 -11.96 -16.02
C ILE A 238 13.82 -11.26 -14.79
N SER A 239 14.79 -11.91 -14.14
CA SER A 239 15.58 -11.32 -13.06
C SER A 239 16.33 -10.07 -13.54
N ASN A 240 16.57 -9.10 -12.66
CA ASN A 240 17.25 -7.83 -12.93
C ASN A 240 16.49 -6.81 -13.80
N GLN A 241 15.17 -6.66 -13.62
CA GLN A 241 14.39 -5.61 -14.31
C GLN A 241 14.17 -4.38 -13.42
N ILE A 242 14.82 -3.27 -13.79
CA ILE A 242 14.52 -1.94 -13.23
C ILE A 242 13.39 -1.33 -14.04
N SER A 243 12.30 -0.92 -13.37
CA SER A 243 11.23 -0.15 -13.96
C SER A 243 11.28 1.29 -13.47
N GLU A 244 11.27 2.22 -14.42
CA GLU A 244 11.24 3.67 -14.18
C GLU A 244 9.85 4.27 -14.39
N GLN A 245 8.85 3.45 -14.72
CA GLN A 245 7.47 3.87 -14.88
C GLN A 245 6.91 4.49 -13.59
N TYR A 246 6.14 5.56 -13.74
CA TYR A 246 5.46 6.21 -12.63
C TYR A 246 4.20 5.42 -12.29
N LEU A 247 4.20 4.80 -11.10
CA LEU A 247 3.16 3.90 -10.63
C LEU A 247 2.75 4.27 -9.19
N GLN A 248 1.52 3.96 -8.81
CA GLN A 248 0.97 4.27 -7.49
C GLN A 248 0.21 3.09 -6.90
N GLN A 249 -0.08 3.12 -5.60
CA GLN A 249 -0.79 2.03 -4.91
C GLN A 249 -2.11 1.65 -5.57
N SER A 250 -2.88 2.63 -6.08
CA SER A 250 -4.14 2.35 -6.77
C SER A 250 -3.98 1.49 -8.03
N ASP A 251 -2.81 1.46 -8.64
CA ASP A 251 -2.57 0.70 -9.87
C ASP A 251 -2.60 -0.82 -9.63
N PHE A 252 -2.53 -1.27 -8.38
CA PHE A 252 -2.60 -2.70 -8.05
C PHE A 252 -3.91 -3.35 -8.46
N LEU A 253 -5.04 -2.63 -8.42
CA LEU A 253 -6.33 -3.22 -8.81
C LEU A 253 -6.30 -3.73 -10.26
N ASN A 254 -5.95 -2.84 -11.20
CA ASN A 254 -5.86 -3.21 -12.60
C ASN A 254 -4.69 -4.15 -12.88
N SER A 255 -3.58 -3.99 -12.16
CA SER A 255 -2.41 -4.86 -12.31
C SER A 255 -2.73 -6.30 -11.93
N PHE A 256 -3.39 -6.52 -10.79
CA PHE A 256 -3.77 -7.86 -10.37
C PHE A 256 -4.86 -8.45 -11.27
N GLU A 257 -5.88 -7.67 -11.67
CA GLU A 257 -6.89 -8.17 -12.60
C GLU A 257 -6.26 -8.61 -13.93
N TYR A 258 -5.32 -7.83 -14.47
CA TYR A 258 -4.52 -8.20 -15.64
C TYR A 258 -3.72 -9.48 -15.44
N LEU A 259 -3.16 -9.68 -14.25
CA LEU A 259 -2.32 -10.84 -13.94
C LEU A 259 -3.11 -12.15 -13.87
N ILE A 260 -4.34 -12.10 -13.34
CA ILE A 260 -5.09 -13.33 -13.00
C ILE A 260 -6.33 -13.59 -13.86
N SER A 261 -6.76 -12.64 -14.69
CA SER A 261 -8.00 -12.77 -15.48
C SER A 261 -7.73 -12.88 -16.98
N GLU A 262 -8.45 -13.77 -17.68
CA GLU A 262 -8.40 -13.87 -19.15
C GLU A 262 -8.96 -12.61 -19.83
N GLN A 263 -9.99 -12.02 -19.22
CA GLN A 263 -10.59 -10.75 -19.62
C GLN A 263 -10.51 -9.80 -18.43
N HIS A 264 -9.95 -8.61 -18.64
CA HIS A 264 -9.76 -7.63 -17.59
C HIS A 264 -10.27 -6.25 -18.03
N CYS A 265 -10.93 -5.55 -17.10
CA CYS A 265 -11.32 -4.17 -17.27
C CYS A 265 -10.21 -3.24 -16.79
N MET A 266 -9.75 -2.33 -17.64
CA MET A 266 -8.77 -1.32 -17.24
C MET A 266 -9.48 0.00 -16.99
N ARG A 267 -9.28 0.60 -15.81
CA ARG A 267 -9.68 1.99 -15.57
C ARG A 267 -8.79 2.91 -16.40
N ASN A 268 -9.38 3.90 -17.05
CA ASN A 268 -8.62 4.85 -17.85
C ASN A 268 -7.62 5.63 -16.99
N GLY A 269 -6.45 5.92 -17.54
CA GLY A 269 -5.38 6.64 -16.85
C GLY A 269 -4.63 5.87 -15.75
N GLU A 270 -5.04 4.65 -15.38
CA GLU A 270 -4.33 3.83 -14.40
C GLU A 270 -3.18 3.02 -15.02
N GLY A 271 -2.15 2.81 -14.19
CA GLY A 271 -0.96 2.05 -14.54
C GLY A 271 -1.18 0.54 -14.50
N ASN A 272 -0.15 -0.19 -14.94
CA ASN A 272 -0.11 -1.65 -14.84
C ASN A 272 1.32 -2.11 -14.50
N ILE A 273 1.47 -2.68 -13.31
CA ILE A 273 2.72 -3.20 -12.74
C ILE A 273 3.14 -4.50 -13.44
N PHE A 274 2.19 -5.34 -13.82
CA PHE A 274 2.48 -6.69 -14.35
C PHE A 274 2.45 -6.77 -15.88
N SER A 275 2.06 -5.71 -16.59
CA SER A 275 2.23 -5.66 -18.04
C SER A 275 3.71 -5.69 -18.42
N THR A 276 4.01 -6.17 -19.63
CA THR A 276 5.38 -6.19 -20.16
C THR A 276 5.45 -5.40 -21.47
N PRO A 277 6.07 -4.20 -21.48
CA PRO A 277 6.65 -3.49 -20.33
C PRO A 277 5.56 -3.00 -19.35
N ALA A 278 5.97 -2.62 -18.13
CA ALA A 278 5.08 -1.97 -17.19
C ALA A 278 4.52 -0.68 -17.81
N LYS A 279 3.28 -0.33 -17.48
CA LYS A 279 2.59 0.84 -18.01
C LYS A 279 2.49 1.91 -16.92
N SER A 280 3.01 3.11 -17.17
CA SER A 280 2.84 4.23 -16.25
C SER A 280 1.36 4.60 -16.05
N SER A 281 1.05 5.07 -14.85
CA SER A 281 -0.13 5.88 -14.59
C SER A 281 -0.04 7.20 -15.38
N GLU A 282 -1.17 7.69 -15.87
CA GLU A 282 -1.25 9.00 -16.52
C GLU A 282 -0.88 10.13 -15.54
N CYS A 283 -1.43 10.02 -14.33
CA CYS A 283 -1.13 10.91 -13.20
C CYS A 283 -1.10 10.12 -11.90
N ILE A 284 -0.14 10.47 -11.05
CA ILE A 284 -0.01 10.04 -9.66
C ILE A 284 -0.67 11.08 -8.76
N TYR A 285 -1.41 10.62 -7.76
CA TYR A 285 -2.08 11.50 -6.82
C TYR A 285 -1.70 11.15 -5.38
N HIS A 286 -1.27 12.14 -4.61
CA HIS A 286 -0.89 11.95 -3.21
C HIS A 286 -1.59 12.97 -2.29
N SER A 287 -2.47 12.48 -1.42
CA SER A 287 -3.03 13.26 -0.31
C SER A 287 -1.96 13.53 0.75
N ARG A 288 -1.79 14.80 1.13
CA ARG A 288 -0.72 15.24 2.02
C ARG A 288 -1.09 15.12 3.51
N GLY A 289 -0.13 14.72 4.34
CA GLY A 289 -0.35 14.57 5.79
C GLY A 289 -0.10 15.84 6.61
N ASP A 290 0.80 16.69 6.13
CA ASP A 290 1.20 17.98 6.68
C ASP A 290 0.29 19.13 6.22
N PHE A 291 -0.23 19.06 4.99
CA PHE A 291 -1.28 19.96 4.46
C PHE A 291 -2.48 19.14 3.99
N ARG A 292 -3.39 18.80 4.91
CA ARG A 292 -4.45 17.78 4.68
C ARG A 292 -5.51 18.14 3.64
N ASP A 293 -5.47 19.36 3.16
CA ASP A 293 -6.30 19.91 2.12
C ASP A 293 -5.55 20.13 0.81
N GLU A 294 -4.35 19.57 0.69
CA GLU A 294 -3.53 19.61 -0.51
C GLU A 294 -3.31 18.22 -1.08
N ILE A 295 -3.43 18.12 -2.40
CA ILE A 295 -3.11 16.95 -3.20
C ILE A 295 -1.91 17.29 -4.07
N ASP A 296 -0.83 16.54 -3.94
CA ASP A 296 0.26 16.56 -4.90
C ASP A 296 -0.12 15.71 -6.11
N VAL A 297 0.06 16.25 -7.31
CA VAL A 297 -0.21 15.57 -8.58
C VAL A 297 1.07 15.55 -9.42
N TYR A 298 1.42 14.38 -9.94
CA TYR A 298 2.58 14.17 -10.83
C TYR A 298 2.11 13.48 -12.11
N CYS A 299 2.26 14.11 -13.27
CA CYS A 299 1.85 13.56 -14.57
C CYS A 299 3.02 13.57 -15.56
N ASP A 300 2.84 12.92 -16.73
CA ASP A 300 3.87 12.81 -17.79
C ASP A 300 5.22 12.33 -17.21
N ASP A 301 5.17 11.23 -16.45
CA ASP A 301 6.33 10.63 -15.76
C ASP A 301 7.15 11.65 -14.93
N GLY A 302 6.45 12.52 -14.20
CA GLY A 302 7.05 13.52 -13.31
C GLY A 302 7.48 14.83 -13.98
N LYS A 303 7.33 14.97 -15.31
CA LYS A 303 7.62 16.22 -16.01
C LYS A 303 6.63 17.33 -15.68
N GLU A 304 5.42 16.96 -15.29
CA GLU A 304 4.38 17.87 -14.81
C GLU A 304 4.11 17.59 -13.34
N SER A 305 4.14 18.65 -12.53
CA SER A 305 3.82 18.54 -11.11
C SER A 305 3.10 19.78 -10.62
N ALA A 306 2.13 19.57 -9.74
CA ALA A 306 1.37 20.65 -9.15
C ALA A 306 0.77 20.27 -7.80
N VAL A 307 0.31 21.32 -7.10
CA VAL A 307 -0.44 21.18 -5.85
C VAL A 307 -1.85 21.67 -6.08
N ILE A 308 -2.83 20.81 -5.82
CA ILE A 308 -4.24 21.14 -5.85
C ILE A 308 -4.73 21.35 -4.42
N LYS A 309 -5.32 22.51 -4.15
CA LYS A 309 -5.95 22.85 -2.88
C LYS A 309 -7.42 22.48 -2.94
N LEU A 310 -7.87 21.66 -2.01
CA LEU A 310 -9.26 21.24 -1.85
C LEU A 310 -10.05 22.34 -1.13
N ASP A 311 -11.11 22.84 -1.77
CA ASP A 311 -11.97 23.90 -1.22
C ASP A 311 -13.40 23.81 -1.78
N GLY A 312 -14.03 22.63 -1.66
CA GLY A 312 -15.34 22.36 -2.28
C GLY A 312 -15.32 22.68 -3.78
N ASP A 313 -16.27 23.50 -4.23
CA ASP A 313 -16.37 23.97 -5.62
C ASP A 313 -15.24 24.93 -6.01
N ASN A 314 -14.52 25.52 -5.05
CA ASN A 314 -13.36 26.40 -5.28
C ASN A 314 -12.03 25.64 -5.34
N THR A 315 -12.06 24.30 -5.39
CA THR A 315 -10.86 23.46 -5.52
C THR A 315 -10.05 23.91 -6.74
N LYS A 316 -8.76 24.19 -6.54
CA LYS A 316 -7.90 24.81 -7.56
C LYS A 316 -6.43 24.45 -7.42
N LYS A 317 -5.68 24.55 -8.51
CA LYS A 317 -4.22 24.52 -8.47
C LYS A 317 -3.67 25.77 -7.76
N ILE A 318 -2.76 25.57 -6.82
CA ILE A 318 -2.10 26.67 -6.09
C ILE A 318 -0.60 26.79 -6.39
N SER A 319 0.01 25.77 -6.99
CA SER A 319 1.40 25.84 -7.48
C SER A 319 1.67 24.79 -8.55
N GLY A 320 2.77 24.97 -9.31
CA GLY A 320 3.19 24.03 -10.35
C GLY A 320 2.47 24.17 -11.69
N LYS A 321 2.64 23.17 -12.56
CA LYS A 321 2.12 23.16 -13.94
C LYS A 321 1.54 21.78 -14.28
N LEU A 322 0.33 21.80 -14.85
CA LEU A 322 -0.37 20.65 -15.41
C LEU A 322 -0.96 21.09 -16.75
N LYS A 323 -0.84 20.28 -17.80
CA LYS A 323 -1.50 20.53 -19.09
C LYS A 323 -3.02 20.37 -18.98
N ASN A 324 -3.47 19.32 -18.29
CA ASN A 324 -4.89 18.95 -18.17
C ASN A 324 -5.46 19.36 -16.80
N GLU A 325 -5.18 20.59 -16.35
CA GLU A 325 -5.54 21.06 -15.00
C GLU A 325 -7.04 20.91 -14.67
N SER A 326 -7.93 21.31 -15.60
CA SER A 326 -9.38 21.22 -15.37
C SER A 326 -9.83 19.78 -15.17
N GLU A 327 -9.38 18.86 -16.04
CA GLU A 327 -9.76 17.44 -15.98
C GLU A 327 -9.27 16.77 -14.69
N ILE A 328 -8.07 17.14 -14.23
CA ILE A 328 -7.49 16.65 -12.97
C ILE A 328 -8.32 17.15 -11.77
N ILE A 329 -8.70 18.42 -11.75
CA ILE A 329 -9.55 18.99 -10.69
C ILE A 329 -10.95 18.36 -10.72
N ASP A 330 -11.53 18.19 -11.90
CA ASP A 330 -12.83 17.55 -12.10
C ASP A 330 -12.81 16.11 -11.62
N TYR A 331 -11.76 15.35 -11.92
CA TYR A 331 -11.56 13.99 -11.41
C TYR A 331 -11.50 13.94 -9.87
N ILE A 332 -10.73 14.83 -9.25
CA ILE A 332 -10.62 14.92 -7.79
C ILE A 332 -12.00 15.21 -7.17
N ASN A 333 -12.72 16.19 -7.70
CA ASN A 333 -14.04 16.58 -7.20
C ASN A 333 -15.08 15.47 -7.43
N ALA A 334 -15.11 14.85 -8.61
CA ALA A 334 -16.01 13.76 -8.93
C ALA A 334 -15.77 12.54 -8.03
N SER A 335 -14.51 12.22 -7.73
CA SER A 335 -14.15 11.15 -6.80
C SER A 335 -14.67 11.42 -5.38
N ARG A 336 -14.52 12.65 -4.87
CA ARG A 336 -15.05 13.05 -3.55
C ARG A 336 -16.58 12.99 -3.49
N ILE A 337 -17.27 13.49 -4.51
CA ILE A 337 -18.74 13.44 -4.61
C ILE A 337 -19.22 11.98 -4.67
N SER A 338 -18.55 11.15 -5.46
CA SER A 338 -18.89 9.72 -5.59
C SER A 338 -18.71 8.97 -4.27
N ALA A 339 -17.62 9.22 -3.54
CA ALA A 339 -17.40 8.63 -2.22
C ALA A 339 -18.51 9.05 -1.24
N LYS A 340 -18.90 10.33 -1.22
CA LYS A 340 -20.02 10.80 -0.39
C LYS A 340 -21.33 10.08 -0.73
N LYS A 341 -21.66 9.95 -2.01
CA LYS A 341 -22.87 9.24 -2.46
C LYS A 341 -22.88 7.77 -2.03
N ARG A 342 -21.76 7.05 -2.24
CA ARG A 342 -21.62 5.65 -1.79
C ARG A 342 -21.78 5.52 -0.27
N HIS A 343 -21.28 6.50 0.49
CA HIS A 343 -21.45 6.49 1.94
C HIS A 343 -22.92 6.64 2.36
N GLU A 344 -23.64 7.58 1.75
CA GLU A 344 -25.07 7.78 2.02
C GLU A 344 -25.89 6.52 1.67
N GLU A 345 -25.56 5.85 0.56
CA GLU A 345 -26.15 4.58 0.17
C GLU A 345 -25.85 3.46 1.19
N TYR A 346 -24.59 3.33 1.63
CA TYR A 346 -24.19 2.38 2.67
C TYR A 346 -24.96 2.59 3.98
N LEU A 347 -25.09 3.84 4.46
CA LEU A 347 -25.85 4.14 5.67
C LEU A 347 -27.33 3.78 5.54
N ARG A 348 -27.94 3.98 4.36
CA ARG A 348 -29.32 3.55 4.09
C ARG A 348 -29.46 2.03 4.14
N MET A 349 -28.46 1.27 3.70
CA MET A 349 -28.46 -0.20 3.79
C MET A 349 -28.43 -0.68 5.24
N LEU A 350 -27.63 -0.04 6.11
CA LEU A 350 -27.55 -0.40 7.54
C LEU A 350 -28.83 -0.05 8.33
N SER A 351 -29.66 0.86 7.81
CA SER A 351 -30.90 1.28 8.46
C SER A 351 -32.13 0.42 8.13
N LYS A 352 -31.98 -0.55 7.22
CA LYS A 352 -32.98 -1.55 6.87
C LYS A 352 -32.69 -2.85 7.59
#